data_AF-A0A813WM90-F1
#
_entry.id   AF-A0A813WM90-F1
#
_cell.length_a   1.000
_cell.length_b   1.000
_cell.length_c   1.000
_cell.angle_alpha   90.00
_cell.angle_beta   90.00
_cell.angle_gamma   90.00
#
_symmetry.space_group_name_H-M   'P 1'
#
loop_
_entity.id
_entity.type
_entity.pdbx_description
1 polymer ?
#
loop_
_entity_poly.entity_id
_entity_poly.type
_entity_poly.pdbx_seq_one_letter_code
_entity_poly.pdbx_strand_id
1 'polypeptide(L)'
;MAQSRKQFVEQFIDTLTNPKTNDLKRFLEEDVQKTVNSKVVYSNIEEAKEYYTKEQDGKTTSQWTIVECEPEDPKTNTLRLRISHGNKTSDTLYTFSSNDKVQRIDAVN
;
A
#
# COMPACT_ATOMS: atom_id res chain seq x y z
N MET A 1 3.26 6.15 -22.74
CA MET A 1 3.04 7.06 -21.60
C MET A 1 3.32 6.24 -20.36
N ALA A 2 4.35 6.57 -19.58
CA ALA A 2 4.69 5.80 -18.37
C ALA A 2 3.62 6.04 -17.30
N GLN A 3 3.10 4.98 -16.71
CA GLN A 3 2.17 5.07 -15.58
C GLN A 3 2.94 5.71 -14.41
N SER A 4 2.40 6.78 -13.82
CA SER A 4 3.04 7.42 -12.66
C SER A 4 2.89 6.51 -11.44
N ARG A 5 3.90 6.42 -10.56
CA ARG A 5 3.82 5.60 -9.32
C ARG A 5 2.62 5.95 -8.45
N LYS A 6 2.17 7.22 -8.48
CA LYS A 6 0.88 7.64 -7.89
C LYS A 6 -0.30 6.81 -8.41
N GLN A 7 -0.46 6.71 -9.73
CA GLN A 7 -1.54 5.93 -10.35
C GLN A 7 -1.42 4.44 -10.03
N PHE A 8 -0.19 3.93 -9.91
CA PHE A 8 0.05 2.56 -9.45
C PHE A 8 -0.47 2.33 -8.04
N VAL A 9 -0.18 3.22 -7.10
CA VAL A 9 -0.68 3.09 -5.72
C VAL A 9 -2.18 3.35 -5.62
N GLU A 10 -2.75 4.24 -6.44
CA GLU A 10 -4.20 4.42 -6.57
C GLU A 10 -4.90 3.12 -6.97
N GLN A 11 -4.38 2.43 -8.00
CA GLN A 11 -4.91 1.12 -8.43
C GLN A 11 -4.74 0.03 -7.37
N PHE A 12 -3.63 0.06 -6.64
CA PHE A 12 -3.42 -0.85 -5.51
C PHE A 12 -4.49 -0.62 -4.43
N ILE A 13 -4.70 0.63 -4.01
CA ILE A 13 -5.70 1.01 -2.99
C ILE A 13 -7.13 0.66 -3.44
N ASP A 14 -7.44 0.84 -4.72
CA ASP A 14 -8.72 0.41 -5.30
C ASP A 14 -8.91 -1.12 -5.20
N THR A 15 -7.84 -1.88 -5.48
CA THR A 15 -7.82 -3.34 -5.32
C THR A 15 -8.01 -3.76 -3.87
N LEU A 16 -7.46 -3.01 -2.91
CA LEU A 16 -7.70 -3.22 -1.48
C LEU A 16 -9.15 -2.96 -1.07
N THR A 17 -9.90 -2.15 -1.83
CA THR A 17 -11.31 -1.85 -1.56
C THR A 17 -12.24 -2.86 -2.24
N ASN A 18 -11.79 -3.52 -3.32
CA ASN A 18 -12.58 -4.49 -4.08
C ASN A 18 -11.88 -5.87 -4.19
N PRO A 19 -12.06 -6.77 -3.20
CA PRO A 19 -11.38 -8.06 -3.12
C PRO A 19 -11.81 -9.07 -4.18
N LYS A 20 -12.84 -8.79 -4.99
CA LYS A 20 -13.21 -9.66 -6.12
C LYS A 20 -12.13 -9.68 -7.21
N THR A 21 -11.23 -8.69 -7.21
CA THR A 21 -10.18 -8.48 -8.23
C THR A 21 -8.76 -8.77 -7.69
N ASN A 22 -8.65 -9.75 -6.79
CA ASN A 22 -7.55 -10.06 -5.89
C ASN A 22 -6.17 -10.39 -6.52
N ASP A 23 -5.56 -9.44 -7.24
CA ASP A 23 -4.21 -9.60 -7.79
C ASP A 23 -3.20 -8.69 -7.07
N LEU A 24 -3.04 -8.89 -5.76
CA LEU A 24 -1.98 -8.22 -5.01
C LEU A 24 -0.58 -8.52 -5.58
N LYS A 25 -0.40 -9.67 -6.28
CA LYS A 25 0.86 -10.06 -6.94
C LYS A 25 1.25 -9.12 -8.08
N ARG A 26 0.29 -8.41 -8.66
CA ARG A 26 0.54 -7.35 -9.64
C ARG A 26 1.18 -6.11 -9.02
N PHE A 27 0.86 -5.82 -7.76
CA PHE A 27 1.28 -4.59 -7.09
C PHE A 27 2.44 -4.77 -6.13
N LEU A 28 2.51 -5.91 -5.46
CA LEU A 28 3.45 -6.20 -4.40
C LEU A 28 4.48 -7.24 -4.86
N GLU A 29 5.71 -7.10 -4.37
CA GLU A 29 6.73 -8.16 -4.46
C GLU A 29 6.37 -9.37 -3.60
N GLU A 30 7.01 -10.51 -3.88
CA GLU A 30 6.80 -11.72 -3.08
C GLU A 30 7.34 -11.57 -1.64
N ASP A 31 8.46 -10.86 -1.48
CA ASP A 31 9.11 -10.50 -0.21
C ASP A 31 8.62 -9.17 0.37
N VAL A 32 7.42 -8.72 0.00
CA VAL A 32 6.90 -7.42 0.45
C VAL A 32 6.79 -7.35 1.97
N GLN A 33 7.30 -6.26 2.56
CA GLN A 33 7.19 -6.01 3.99
C GLN A 33 6.35 -4.76 4.27
N LYS A 34 5.46 -4.84 5.26
CA LYS A 34 4.79 -3.66 5.82
C LYS A 34 5.14 -3.46 7.28
N THR A 35 5.47 -2.23 7.63
CA THR A 35 5.73 -1.79 8.99
C THR A 35 4.72 -0.71 9.35
N VAL A 36 4.13 -0.77 10.55
CA VAL A 36 3.28 0.29 11.11
C VAL A 36 3.87 0.70 12.45
N ASN A 37 4.19 1.98 12.65
CA ASN A 37 4.81 2.48 13.88
C ASN A 37 6.03 1.64 14.32
N SER A 38 6.92 1.34 13.36
CA SER A 38 8.12 0.49 13.54
C SER A 38 7.86 -0.98 13.93
N LYS A 39 6.62 -1.47 13.83
CA LYS A 39 6.28 -2.89 14.01
C LYS A 39 5.94 -3.54 12.68
N VAL A 40 6.59 -4.66 12.37
CA VAL A 40 6.28 -5.46 11.18
C VAL A 40 4.87 -6.02 11.32
N VAL A 41 4.05 -5.75 10.32
CA VAL A 41 2.66 -6.23 10.21
C VAL A 41 2.60 -7.46 9.34
N TYR A 42 3.37 -7.48 8.26
CA TYR A 42 3.58 -8.63 7.39
C TYR A 42 4.95 -8.51 6.71
N SER A 43 5.49 -9.65 6.25
CA SER A 43 6.82 -9.77 5.67
C SER A 43 6.87 -10.49 4.33
N ASN A 44 5.71 -10.91 3.82
CA ASN A 44 5.57 -11.51 2.49
C ASN A 44 4.16 -11.32 1.94
N ILE A 45 3.97 -11.71 0.68
CA ILE A 45 2.70 -11.54 -0.03
C ILE A 45 1.54 -12.41 0.49
N GLU A 46 1.83 -13.56 1.11
CA GLU A 46 0.80 -14.41 1.70
C GLU A 46 0.23 -13.77 2.96
N GLU A 47 1.10 -13.31 3.86
CA GLU A 47 0.71 -12.54 5.05
C GLU A 47 0.02 -11.23 4.67
N ALA A 48 0.45 -10.55 3.59
CA ALA A 48 -0.23 -9.36 3.09
C ALA A 48 -1.68 -9.67 2.69
N LYS A 49 -1.92 -10.77 1.97
CA LYS A 49 -3.28 -11.20 1.61
C LYS A 49 -4.13 -11.45 2.84
N GLU A 50 -3.61 -12.17 3.82
CA GLU A 50 -4.33 -12.43 5.08
C GLU A 50 -4.65 -11.14 5.83
N TYR A 51 -3.69 -10.22 5.91
CA TYR A 51 -3.85 -8.93 6.58
C TYR A 51 -4.96 -8.10 5.94
N TYR A 52 -4.93 -7.91 4.63
CA TYR A 52 -5.95 -7.12 3.92
C TYR A 52 -7.33 -7.81 3.93
N THR A 53 -7.36 -9.15 3.92
CA THR A 53 -8.61 -9.90 4.08
C THR A 53 -9.24 -9.67 5.46
N LYS A 54 -8.43 -9.66 6.54
CA LYS A 54 -8.90 -9.40 7.90
C LYS A 54 -9.38 -7.96 8.10
N GLU A 55 -8.67 -6.98 7.54
CA GLU A 55 -9.09 -5.57 7.59
C GLU A 55 -10.46 -5.34 6.93
N GLN A 56 -10.77 -6.09 5.87
CA GLN A 56 -12.07 -6.04 5.19
C GLN A 56 -13.19 -6.76 5.97
N ASP A 57 -12.90 -7.91 6.57
CA ASP A 57 -13.87 -8.67 7.38
C ASP A 57 -14.25 -7.91 8.67
N GLY A 58 -13.34 -7.07 9.17
CA GLY A 58 -13.44 -6.23 10.36
C GLY A 58 -14.54 -5.16 10.39
N LYS A 59 -15.49 -5.14 9.45
CA LYS A 59 -16.70 -4.28 9.48
C LYS A 59 -16.43 -2.78 9.65
N THR A 60 -15.52 -2.22 8.87
CA THR A 60 -15.59 -0.79 8.57
C THR A 60 -15.59 -0.63 7.06
N THR A 61 -16.70 -0.17 6.48
CA THR A 61 -16.85 0.28 5.09
C THR A 61 -16.01 1.52 4.78
N SER A 62 -14.92 1.71 5.50
CA SER A 62 -13.99 2.81 5.32
C SER A 62 -13.12 2.49 4.13
N GLN A 63 -13.31 3.22 3.05
CA GLN A 63 -12.48 3.10 1.87
C GLN A 63 -11.12 3.75 2.17
N TRP A 64 -10.03 3.08 1.79
CA TRP A 64 -8.71 3.71 1.78
C TRP A 64 -8.69 4.79 0.71
N THR A 65 -8.35 6.02 1.09
CA THR A 65 -8.32 7.16 0.16
C THR A 65 -6.98 7.86 0.28
N ILE A 66 -6.39 8.23 -0.86
CA ILE A 66 -5.19 9.07 -0.89
C ILE A 66 -5.62 10.52 -0.65
N VAL A 67 -5.16 11.10 0.45
CA VAL A 67 -5.40 12.51 0.81
C VAL A 67 -4.35 13.40 0.17
N GLU A 68 -3.09 12.97 0.25
CA GLU A 68 -1.95 13.76 -0.21
C GLU A 68 -0.89 12.82 -0.80
N CYS A 69 -0.19 13.32 -1.83
CA CYS A 69 0.90 12.61 -2.49
C CYS A 69 2.06 13.57 -2.59
N GLU A 70 3.15 13.27 -1.89
CA GLU A 70 4.39 14.01 -2.08
C GLU A 70 5.02 13.64 -3.44
N PRO A 71 5.85 14.53 -4.01
CA PRO A 71 6.63 14.19 -5.19
C PRO A 71 7.49 12.94 -4.93
N GLU A 72 7.58 12.10 -5.95
CA GLU A 72 8.43 10.92 -5.92
C GLU A 72 9.89 11.31 -5.68
N ASP A 73 10.58 10.54 -4.83
CA ASP A 73 12.03 10.65 -4.70
C ASP A 73 12.70 9.64 -5.66
N PRO A 74 13.32 10.11 -6.76
CA PRO A 74 13.93 9.25 -7.75
C PRO A 74 15.24 8.60 -7.26
N LYS A 75 15.85 9.10 -6.18
CA LYS A 75 17.10 8.53 -5.64
C LYS A 75 16.83 7.28 -4.80
N THR A 76 15.71 7.26 -4.10
CA THR A 76 15.34 6.16 -3.20
C THR A 76 14.26 5.25 -3.78
N ASN A 77 13.71 5.57 -4.95
CA ASN A 77 12.55 4.88 -5.53
C ASN A 77 11.38 4.81 -4.53
N THR A 78 11.11 5.93 -3.86
CA THR A 78 10.06 6.00 -2.84
C THR A 78 8.99 7.00 -3.18
N LEU A 79 7.76 6.69 -2.79
CA LEU A 79 6.61 7.58 -2.87
C LEU A 79 5.98 7.72 -1.49
N ARG A 80 5.83 8.96 -1.02
CA ARG A 80 5.13 9.26 0.24
C ARG A 80 3.70 9.67 -0.05
N LEU A 81 2.78 9.02 0.65
CA LEU A 81 1.36 9.18 0.50
C LEU A 81 0.72 9.29 1.87
N ARG A 82 -0.17 10.27 2.02
CA ARG A 82 -1.03 10.37 3.18
C ARG A 82 -2.32 9.63 2.89
N ILE A 83 -2.56 8.53 3.58
CA ILE A 83 -3.72 7.66 3.35
C ILE A 83 -4.71 7.83 4.49
N SER A 84 -5.96 8.10 4.14
CA SER A 84 -7.07 8.08 5.08
C SER A 84 -7.78 6.73 5.03
N HIS A 85 -8.03 6.16 6.20
CA HIS A 85 -8.88 4.99 6.38
C HIS A 85 -9.84 5.25 7.55
N GLY A 86 -11.07 5.59 7.21
CA GLY A 86 -12.09 6.01 8.19
C GLY A 86 -11.74 7.38 8.78
N ASN A 87 -11.66 7.46 10.11
CA ASN A 87 -11.28 8.69 10.83
C ASN A 87 -9.77 8.78 11.12
N LYS A 88 -8.97 7.88 10.57
CA LYS A 88 -7.52 7.84 10.78
C LYS A 88 -6.80 8.20 9.50
N THR A 89 -5.77 9.02 9.63
CA THR A 89 -4.88 9.37 8.54
C THR A 89 -3.48 8.93 8.90
N SER A 90 -2.80 8.30 7.96
CA SER A 90 -1.49 7.70 8.14
C SER A 90 -0.54 8.20 7.07
N ASP A 91 0.65 8.64 7.47
CA ASP A 91 1.71 8.95 6.52
C ASP A 91 2.41 7.64 6.13
N THR A 92 2.30 7.27 4.86
CA THR A 92 2.74 5.97 4.33
C THR A 92 3.81 6.17 3.26
N LEU A 93 4.97 5.56 3.47
CA LEU A 93 6.07 5.52 2.54
C LEU A 93 6.06 4.19 1.78
N TYR A 94 5.93 4.26 0.47
CA TYR A 94 6.03 3.12 -0.43
C TYR A 94 7.42 3.10 -1.06
N THR A 95 8.13 1.99 -0.92
CA THR A 95 9.42 1.75 -1.59
C THR A 95 9.23 0.73 -2.70
N PHE A 96 9.69 1.09 -3.91
CA PHE A 96 9.54 0.28 -5.10
C PHE A 96 10.82 -0.48 -5.42
N SER A 97 10.65 -1.72 -5.89
CA SER A 97 11.73 -2.55 -6.40
C SER A 97 12.11 -2.14 -7.83
N SER A 98 13.15 -2.76 -8.36
CA SER A 98 13.52 -2.64 -9.79
C SER A 98 12.49 -3.23 -10.75
N ASN A 99 11.49 -3.98 -10.27
CA ASN A 99 10.38 -4.50 -11.07
C ASN A 99 9.15 -3.56 -11.07
N ASP A 100 9.30 -2.33 -10.57
CA ASP A 100 8.22 -1.35 -10.39
C ASP A 100 7.06 -1.86 -9.49
N LYS A 101 7.36 -2.82 -8.60
CA LYS A 101 6.43 -3.31 -7.58
C LYS A 101 6.79 -2.76 -6.21
N VAL A 102 5.82 -2.73 -5.31
CA VAL A 102 6.05 -2.32 -3.93
C VAL A 102 6.77 -3.44 -3.19
N GLN A 103 7.97 -3.12 -2.68
CA GLN A 103 8.76 -4.02 -1.84
C GLN A 103 8.60 -3.68 -0.34
N ARG A 104 8.45 -2.39 0.00
CA ARG A 104 8.25 -1.98 1.39
C ARG A 104 7.15 -0.93 1.54
N ILE A 105 6.40 -1.04 2.62
CA ILE A 105 5.37 -0.08 3.03
C ILE A 105 5.62 0.28 4.49
N ASP A 106 6.00 1.53 4.75
CA ASP A 106 6.21 2.02 6.11
C ASP A 106 5.15 3.08 6.43
N ALA A 107 4.24 2.77 7.36
CA ALA A 107 3.19 3.68 7.79
C ALA A 107 3.41 4.18 9.22
N VAL A 108 3.15 5.47 9.42
CA VAL A 108 3.15 6.11 10.73
C VAL A 108 1.76 6.69 10.97
N ASN A 109 1.18 6.36 12.13
CA ASN A 109 -0.13 6.85 12.59
C ASN A 109 0.03 7.92 13.66
#